data_AF-A0A7C3ITG7-F1
#
_entry.id   AF-A0A7C3ITG7-F1
#
_cell.length_a   1.000
_cell.length_b   1.000
_cell.length_c   1.000
_cell.angle_alpha   90.00
_cell.angle_beta   90.00
_cell.angle_gamma   90.00
#
_symmetry.space_group_name_H-M   'P 1'
#
loop_
_entity.id
_entity.type
_entity.pdbx_description
1 polymer ?
#
loop_
_entity_poly.entity_id
_entity_poly.type
_entity_poly.pdbx_seq_one_letter_code
_entity_poly.pdbx_strand_id
1 'polypeptide(L)'
;MFSIDQNCHSLWDTLPKLHALAAHGYRVTHFIEDIDVAFTAMGASVDDAVLHLARERFHRSGGQDWGAALFYSDFLGKLPVEIRHWEPLTGLQTKTLAKQLGRSVDDLYDEFSPGDTWQLIGSSYIGDRDHHRVIGDLAVREIRDFLLDLVERARASMLRSFPRRDSQERLDGWFSEEQERLSRLLERHARDGLVDLYRSWLGEHLGAGQVTLGLTSSLFACGAGAARTALLDAFVADYERCSRLYNEALAETDSDLRPLDAASGELPFFAIQEFEGHLVRTAAFLRGNAVQFGRQTFPLAEGRRLPVAQMAEACIRCLAGKAVLLVVQARLGPNGAPLALPYRGSLYMPSAHRLAAKLAEAGLLPGTLKPIVRVRFRLLDHLRSLDTPIRLPDHLADCFGKSEVAARELGESWADIADHAAASLAGLRDDASRKRWQAERFPELAGRIAELEARRREMSQGSCTPEQMSAIWKETKALQMQLLDRTVRRIARDWQVRELDYWDSRGALLPWSIALGGRDFYARLLTEAEIGEESVPICR
;
A
#
# COMPACT_ATOMS: atom_id res chain seq x y z
N MET A 1 -8.81 10.52 19.97
CA MET A 1 -8.65 9.38 19.04
C MET A 1 -7.19 9.26 18.62
N PHE A 2 -6.79 8.11 18.09
CA PHE A 2 -5.46 7.90 17.54
C PHE A 2 -5.47 7.94 16.01
N SER A 3 -4.35 8.32 15.42
CA SER A 3 -4.00 8.11 14.02
C SER A 3 -2.54 7.65 13.99
N ILE A 4 -2.17 6.77 13.06
CA ILE A 4 -0.79 6.27 12.90
C ILE A 4 -0.48 6.24 11.40
N ASP A 5 0.65 6.82 10.98
CA ASP A 5 1.17 6.70 9.61
C ASP A 5 2.69 6.82 9.57
N GLN A 6 3.31 6.16 8.59
CA GLN A 6 4.73 6.28 8.25
C GLN A 6 5.04 7.64 7.60
N ASN A 7 4.13 8.14 6.76
CA ASN A 7 4.36 9.32 5.93
C ASN A 7 3.60 10.51 6.47
N CYS A 8 4.35 11.51 6.91
CA CYS A 8 3.84 12.65 7.68
C CYS A 8 4.21 13.97 7.02
N HIS A 9 3.97 14.08 5.71
CA HIS A 9 4.20 15.29 4.91
C HIS A 9 2.99 15.62 4.03
N SER A 10 3.03 16.79 3.38
CA SER A 10 1.90 17.37 2.62
C SER A 10 1.48 16.61 1.37
N LEU A 11 2.36 15.76 0.84
CA LEU A 11 2.10 14.92 -0.34
C LEU A 11 1.39 13.59 -0.04
N TRP A 12 0.95 13.37 1.20
CA TRP A 12 0.27 12.14 1.63
C TRP A 12 -1.13 12.43 2.21
N ASP A 13 -1.96 11.39 2.32
CA ASP A 13 -3.34 11.50 2.85
C ASP A 13 -3.42 11.72 4.37
N THR A 14 -2.30 11.57 5.09
CA THR A 14 -2.17 11.86 6.52
C THR A 14 -2.61 13.29 6.84
N LEU A 15 -2.11 14.28 6.10
CA LEU A 15 -2.40 15.69 6.38
C LEU A 15 -3.89 16.03 6.15
N PRO A 16 -4.50 15.73 4.98
CA PRO A 16 -5.94 15.84 4.78
C PRO A 16 -6.77 15.15 5.86
N LYS A 17 -6.41 13.92 6.27
CA LYS A 17 -7.12 13.19 7.32
C LYS A 17 -7.13 13.96 8.64
N LEU A 18 -5.97 14.47 9.05
CA LEU A 18 -5.85 15.22 10.30
C LEU A 18 -6.58 16.56 10.23
N HIS A 19 -6.53 17.26 9.09
CA HIS A 19 -7.32 18.48 8.88
C HIS A 19 -8.83 18.22 8.94
N ALA A 20 -9.33 17.16 8.30
CA ALA A 20 -10.76 16.83 8.31
C ALA A 20 -11.26 16.48 9.72
N LEU A 21 -10.48 15.68 10.46
CA LEU A 21 -10.79 15.35 11.86
C LEU A 21 -10.83 16.62 12.72
N ALA A 22 -9.86 17.52 12.59
CA ALA A 22 -9.84 18.78 13.33
C ALA A 22 -10.98 19.73 12.93
N ALA A 23 -11.32 19.81 11.63
CA ALA A 23 -12.44 20.62 11.14
C ALA A 23 -13.78 20.15 11.71
N HIS A 24 -13.91 18.85 11.99
CA HIS A 24 -15.09 18.25 12.61
C HIS A 24 -15.04 18.22 14.15
N GLY A 25 -14.07 18.89 14.77
CA GLY A 25 -14.01 19.03 16.23
C GLY A 25 -13.36 17.87 16.98
N TYR A 26 -12.76 16.90 16.29
CA TYR A 26 -12.14 15.76 16.94
C TYR A 26 -10.74 16.09 17.47
N ARG A 27 -10.50 15.69 18.73
CA ARG A 27 -9.14 15.69 19.30
C ARG A 27 -8.38 14.42 18.93
N VAL A 28 -7.25 14.59 18.26
CA VAL A 28 -6.45 13.50 17.70
C VAL A 28 -5.05 13.51 18.29
N THR A 29 -4.55 12.35 18.69
CA THR A 29 -3.12 12.12 18.86
C THR A 29 -2.65 11.35 17.65
N HIS A 30 -1.87 11.99 16.79
CA HIS A 30 -1.25 11.38 15.63
C HIS A 30 0.14 10.87 16.01
N PHE A 31 0.39 9.59 15.79
CA PHE A 31 1.70 8.97 16.00
C PHE A 31 2.40 8.85 14.65
N ILE A 32 3.54 9.51 14.54
CA ILE A 32 4.48 9.32 13.44
C ILE A 32 5.11 7.94 13.64
N GLU A 33 4.98 7.08 12.63
CA GLU A 33 5.49 5.71 12.71
C GLU A 33 7.02 5.68 12.55
N ASP A 34 7.68 5.33 13.65
CA ASP A 34 9.13 5.34 13.81
C ASP A 34 9.72 3.93 14.07
N ILE A 35 8.85 2.92 14.22
CA ILE A 35 9.23 1.55 14.57
C ILE A 35 9.13 0.56 13.41
N ASP A 36 8.51 0.96 12.31
CA ASP A 36 8.49 0.11 11.13
C ASP A 36 9.84 0.18 10.43
N VAL A 37 10.15 -0.80 9.60
CA VAL A 37 11.46 -0.85 8.94
C VAL A 37 11.64 0.42 8.07
N ALA A 38 12.88 0.86 7.89
CA ALA A 38 13.13 2.09 7.16
C ALA A 38 13.00 1.90 5.63
N PHE A 39 13.65 0.85 5.12
CA PHE A 39 13.83 0.55 3.71
C PHE A 39 14.36 -0.88 3.55
N THR A 40 13.88 -1.66 2.59
CA THR A 40 14.35 -3.02 2.31
C THR A 40 14.14 -3.30 0.83
N ALA A 41 15.24 -3.30 0.09
CA ALA A 41 15.27 -3.82 -1.27
C ALA A 41 15.34 -5.35 -1.22
N MET A 42 14.50 -6.00 -2.02
CA MET A 42 14.52 -7.44 -2.19
C MET A 42 15.89 -7.90 -2.68
N GLY A 43 16.50 -8.85 -1.94
CA GLY A 43 17.82 -9.38 -2.27
C GLY A 43 19.00 -8.57 -1.75
N ALA A 44 18.76 -7.49 -0.99
CA ALA A 44 19.81 -6.70 -0.36
C ALA A 44 20.71 -7.55 0.57
N SER A 45 22.01 -7.26 0.57
CA SER A 45 22.99 -7.86 1.47
C SER A 45 23.16 -7.01 2.74
N VAL A 46 23.72 -7.60 3.80
CA VAL A 46 23.89 -6.92 5.10
C VAL A 46 24.71 -5.62 5.00
N ASP A 47 25.62 -5.53 4.02
CA ASP A 47 26.57 -4.42 3.88
C ASP A 47 26.23 -3.43 2.74
N ASP A 48 25.05 -3.55 2.12
CA ASP A 48 24.66 -2.63 1.04
C ASP A 48 24.09 -1.31 1.58
N ALA A 49 24.94 -0.29 1.67
CA ALA A 49 24.58 1.02 2.19
C ALA A 49 23.81 1.92 1.19
N VAL A 50 23.54 1.47 -0.04
CA VAL A 50 22.99 2.35 -1.08
C VAL A 50 21.47 2.48 -0.93
N LEU A 51 21.03 3.70 -0.64
CA LEU A 51 19.64 4.11 -0.69
C LEU A 51 19.27 4.65 -2.08
N HIS A 52 18.06 4.39 -2.53
CA HIS A 52 17.51 5.02 -3.73
C HIS A 52 15.98 5.05 -3.70
N LEU A 53 15.41 5.93 -4.54
CA LEU A 53 13.97 5.99 -4.76
C LEU A 53 13.57 4.99 -5.85
N ALA A 54 12.56 4.19 -5.58
CA ALA A 54 11.94 3.28 -6.54
C ALA A 54 10.43 3.32 -6.41
N ARG A 55 9.74 2.91 -7.47
CA ARG A 55 8.29 2.69 -7.40
C ARG A 55 8.00 1.34 -6.75
N GLU A 56 6.99 1.33 -5.89
CA GLU A 56 6.47 0.12 -5.26
C GLU A 56 6.12 -0.92 -6.34
N ARG A 57 6.53 -2.17 -6.15
CA ARG A 57 6.25 -3.27 -7.07
C ARG A 57 6.35 -4.62 -6.38
N PHE A 58 5.69 -5.62 -6.97
CA PHE A 58 5.96 -7.02 -6.70
C PHE A 58 7.08 -7.54 -7.61
N HIS A 59 7.76 -8.57 -7.14
CA HIS A 59 8.75 -9.32 -7.90
C HIS A 59 8.24 -10.75 -8.12
N ARG A 60 8.89 -11.49 -9.03
CA ARG A 60 8.51 -12.88 -9.38
C ARG A 60 8.37 -13.86 -8.21
N SER A 61 9.04 -13.60 -7.08
CA SER A 61 8.97 -14.43 -5.88
C SER A 61 7.67 -14.24 -5.10
N GLY A 62 6.88 -13.22 -5.44
CA GLY A 62 5.75 -12.74 -4.67
C GLY A 62 6.12 -11.76 -3.56
N GLY A 63 7.40 -11.50 -3.35
CA GLY A 63 7.85 -10.46 -2.42
C GLY A 63 7.75 -9.08 -3.05
N GLN A 64 7.69 -8.06 -2.19
CA GLN A 64 7.77 -6.66 -2.56
C GLN A 64 9.00 -6.03 -1.93
N ASP A 65 9.54 -4.99 -2.57
CA ASP A 65 10.37 -4.04 -1.85
C ASP A 65 9.51 -3.35 -0.78
N TRP A 66 10.12 -2.99 0.33
CA TRP A 66 9.38 -2.47 1.46
C TRP A 66 10.13 -1.29 2.07
N GLY A 67 9.55 -0.10 2.06
CA GLY A 67 10.21 1.09 2.59
C GLY A 67 9.22 2.21 2.86
N ALA A 68 9.73 3.29 3.49
CA ALA A 68 8.94 4.48 3.74
C ALA A 68 8.39 5.05 2.42
N ALA A 69 7.06 5.04 2.26
CA ALA A 69 6.38 5.45 1.05
C ALA A 69 6.28 6.97 0.92
N LEU A 70 7.24 7.61 0.27
CA LEU A 70 7.37 9.06 0.31
C LEU A 70 6.32 9.81 -0.55
N PHE A 71 5.68 9.23 -1.56
CA PHE A 71 4.73 9.98 -2.41
C PHE A 71 3.91 9.11 -3.36
N TYR A 72 2.75 9.58 -3.79
CA TYR A 72 1.99 9.05 -4.93
C TYR A 72 2.19 9.89 -6.18
N SER A 73 2.93 9.38 -7.18
CA SER A 73 2.97 10.02 -8.50
C SER A 73 1.68 9.78 -9.29
N ASP A 74 1.41 10.69 -10.22
CA ASP A 74 0.28 10.69 -11.17
C ASP A 74 -1.11 10.83 -10.53
N PHE A 75 -1.97 11.61 -11.20
CA PHE A 75 -3.33 11.83 -10.73
C PHE A 75 -4.16 10.54 -10.87
N LEU A 76 -4.76 10.08 -9.76
CA LEU A 76 -5.47 8.80 -9.65
C LEU A 76 -4.62 7.61 -10.14
N GLY A 77 -3.39 7.52 -9.62
CA GLY A 77 -2.35 6.59 -10.07
C GLY A 77 -2.69 5.09 -10.02
N LYS A 78 -1.66 4.26 -9.96
CA LYS A 78 -1.74 2.81 -10.06
C LYS A 78 -1.31 2.14 -8.77
N LEU A 79 -2.05 1.11 -8.39
CA LEU A 79 -1.63 0.19 -7.35
C LEU A 79 -0.65 -0.83 -7.94
N PRO A 80 0.36 -1.28 -7.18
CA PRO A 80 1.23 -2.34 -7.63
C PRO A 80 0.44 -3.64 -7.84
N VAL A 81 0.85 -4.45 -8.82
CA VAL A 81 0.12 -5.66 -9.19
C VAL A 81 0.95 -6.92 -8.99
N GLU A 82 0.39 -7.86 -8.23
CA GLU A 82 0.84 -9.24 -8.20
C GLU A 82 0.29 -9.98 -9.42
N ILE A 83 1.16 -10.25 -10.40
CA ILE A 83 0.78 -10.76 -11.73
C ILE A 83 0.12 -12.14 -11.66
N ARG A 84 0.40 -12.95 -10.62
CA ARG A 84 -0.28 -14.23 -10.41
C ARG A 84 -1.79 -14.07 -10.20
N HIS A 85 -2.25 -12.90 -9.75
CA HIS A 85 -3.68 -12.62 -9.66
C HIS A 85 -4.37 -12.58 -11.03
N TRP A 86 -3.62 -12.54 -12.13
CA TRP A 86 -4.14 -12.60 -13.49
C TRP A 86 -4.21 -14.03 -14.07
N GLU A 87 -3.70 -15.04 -13.36
CA GLU A 87 -3.77 -16.43 -13.85
C GLU A 87 -5.21 -16.91 -14.09
N PRO A 88 -6.20 -16.63 -13.22
CA PRO A 88 -7.60 -16.96 -13.49
C PRO A 88 -8.17 -16.20 -14.70
N LEU A 89 -7.69 -14.98 -14.96
CA LEU A 89 -8.18 -14.10 -16.03
C LEU A 89 -7.62 -14.48 -17.40
N THR A 90 -6.38 -14.96 -17.44
CA THR A 90 -5.73 -15.41 -18.67
C THR A 90 -6.00 -16.90 -18.95
N GLY A 91 -6.34 -17.67 -17.91
CA GLY A 91 -6.39 -19.13 -17.98
C GLY A 91 -5.01 -19.79 -18.06
N LEU A 92 -3.94 -19.02 -17.82
CA LEU A 92 -2.56 -19.46 -17.95
C LEU A 92 -1.80 -19.20 -16.65
N GLN A 93 -0.97 -20.16 -16.26
CA GLN A 93 0.05 -19.93 -15.24
C GLN A 93 1.03 -18.84 -15.72
N THR A 94 1.54 -18.01 -14.82
CA THR A 94 2.38 -16.84 -15.15
C THR A 94 3.59 -17.21 -16.02
N LYS A 95 4.23 -18.35 -15.75
CA LYS A 95 5.35 -18.88 -16.56
C LYS A 95 4.92 -19.23 -17.99
N THR A 96 3.73 -19.81 -18.16
CA THR A 96 3.19 -20.16 -19.48
C THR A 96 2.79 -18.91 -20.25
N LEU A 97 2.19 -17.93 -19.56
CA LEU A 97 1.87 -16.62 -20.12
C LEU A 97 3.12 -15.93 -20.69
N ALA A 98 4.18 -15.80 -19.89
CA ALA A 98 5.45 -15.21 -20.30
C ALA A 98 6.02 -15.91 -21.55
N LYS A 99 6.05 -17.26 -21.52
CA LYS A 99 6.54 -18.06 -22.65
C LYS A 99 5.73 -17.84 -23.92
N GLN A 100 4.40 -17.75 -23.84
CA GLN A 100 3.54 -17.52 -25.01
C GLN A 100 3.70 -16.11 -25.59
N LEU A 101 4.02 -15.13 -24.74
CA LEU A 101 4.32 -13.75 -25.15
C LEU A 101 5.76 -13.57 -25.66
N GLY A 102 6.60 -14.62 -25.59
CA GLY A 102 8.01 -14.54 -25.98
C GLY A 102 8.87 -13.73 -25.00
N ARG A 103 8.51 -13.72 -23.72
CA ARG A 103 9.15 -12.92 -22.67
C ARG A 103 9.58 -13.76 -21.47
N SER A 104 10.41 -13.18 -20.61
CA SER A 104 10.70 -13.73 -19.29
C SER A 104 9.55 -13.43 -18.30
N VAL A 105 9.51 -14.13 -17.16
CA VAL A 105 8.56 -13.78 -16.08
C VAL A 105 8.92 -12.43 -15.49
N ASP A 106 10.20 -12.13 -15.37
CA ASP A 106 10.71 -10.87 -14.82
C ASP A 106 10.28 -9.69 -15.71
N ASP A 107 10.29 -9.85 -17.04
CA ASP A 107 9.80 -8.83 -17.98
C ASP A 107 8.31 -8.49 -17.75
N LEU A 108 7.49 -9.48 -17.36
CA LEU A 108 6.07 -9.23 -17.06
C LEU A 108 5.91 -8.43 -15.76
N TYR A 109 6.68 -8.76 -14.73
CA TYR A 109 6.64 -8.01 -13.48
C TYR A 109 7.19 -6.60 -13.67
N ASP A 110 8.29 -6.42 -14.40
CA ASP A 110 8.86 -5.10 -14.66
C ASP A 110 7.90 -4.18 -15.44
N GLU A 111 7.11 -4.71 -16.38
CA GLU A 111 6.14 -3.92 -17.14
C GLU A 111 4.86 -3.62 -16.34
N PHE A 112 4.30 -4.61 -15.67
CA PHE A 112 2.92 -4.52 -15.17
C PHE A 112 2.78 -4.38 -13.65
N SER A 113 3.83 -4.71 -12.90
CA SER A 113 3.78 -4.68 -11.43
C SER A 113 3.97 -3.30 -10.80
N PRO A 114 4.79 -2.37 -11.35
CA PRO A 114 5.02 -1.08 -10.70
C PRO A 114 3.73 -0.29 -10.50
N GLY A 115 3.50 0.12 -9.24
CA GLY A 115 2.53 1.15 -8.90
C GLY A 115 3.12 2.55 -9.05
N ASP A 116 2.37 3.56 -8.61
CA ASP A 116 2.81 4.95 -8.67
C ASP A 116 3.28 5.53 -7.32
N THR A 117 3.27 4.70 -6.27
CA THR A 117 3.87 5.03 -4.98
C THR A 117 5.40 4.98 -5.08
N TRP A 118 6.08 6.07 -4.76
CA TRP A 118 7.54 6.12 -4.60
C TRP A 118 7.94 5.76 -3.17
N GLN A 119 8.94 4.92 -3.04
CA GLN A 119 9.46 4.43 -1.76
C GLN A 119 10.98 4.60 -1.73
N LEU A 120 11.50 4.87 -0.53
CA LEU A 120 12.94 4.79 -0.27
C LEU A 120 13.31 3.32 0.00
N ILE A 121 14.21 2.75 -0.79
CA ILE A 121 14.64 1.35 -0.68
C ILE A 121 16.18 1.23 -0.61
N GLY A 122 16.67 0.14 -0.02
CA GLY A 122 18.09 -0.17 0.19
C GLY A 122 18.24 -1.32 1.21
N SER A 123 19.42 -1.55 1.78
CA SER A 123 19.56 -2.58 2.83
C SER A 123 19.26 -2.05 4.24
N SER A 124 18.15 -2.48 4.85
CA SER A 124 17.91 -2.18 6.27
C SER A 124 18.81 -2.94 7.23
N TYR A 125 19.55 -3.95 6.78
CA TYR A 125 20.25 -4.85 7.69
C TYR A 125 21.44 -4.17 8.40
N ILE A 126 21.64 -4.47 9.67
CA ILE A 126 22.81 -4.02 10.46
C ILE A 126 23.44 -5.22 11.15
N GLY A 127 24.69 -5.52 10.80
CA GLY A 127 25.48 -6.62 11.35
C GLY A 127 25.02 -8.02 10.92
N ASP A 128 23.71 -8.28 10.85
CA ASP A 128 23.13 -9.54 10.36
C ASP A 128 21.71 -9.35 9.77
N ARG A 129 21.06 -10.47 9.43
CA ARG A 129 19.71 -10.49 8.81
C ARG A 129 18.55 -10.40 9.81
N ASP A 130 18.82 -10.41 11.10
CA ASP A 130 17.80 -10.38 12.14
C ASP A 130 17.55 -8.95 12.64
N HIS A 131 18.45 -8.00 12.33
CA HIS A 131 18.39 -6.61 12.77
C HIS A 131 18.16 -5.68 11.58
N HIS A 132 16.96 -5.11 11.51
CA HIS A 132 16.58 -4.16 10.47
C HIS A 132 16.47 -2.74 11.02
N ARG A 133 17.14 -1.75 10.43
CA ARG A 133 16.94 -0.33 10.72
C ARG A 133 15.47 0.05 10.58
N VAL A 134 15.02 0.93 11.46
CA VAL A 134 13.66 1.47 11.46
C VAL A 134 13.61 2.92 11.02
N ILE A 135 12.44 3.43 10.64
CA ILE A 135 12.26 4.83 10.21
C ILE A 135 12.81 5.82 11.25
N GLY A 136 12.65 5.52 12.54
CA GLY A 136 13.20 6.31 13.64
C GLY A 136 14.73 6.39 13.71
N ASP A 137 15.44 5.53 12.98
CA ASP A 137 16.91 5.51 12.86
C ASP A 137 17.45 6.37 11.71
N LEU A 138 16.58 6.81 10.79
CA LEU A 138 17.00 7.59 9.62
C LEU A 138 17.38 9.01 10.05
N ALA A 139 18.60 9.44 9.74
CA ALA A 139 19.02 10.82 9.92
C ALA A 139 18.59 11.69 8.73
N VAL A 140 18.25 12.96 8.97
CA VAL A 140 17.89 13.90 7.90
C VAL A 140 18.96 14.00 6.81
N ARG A 141 20.24 13.94 7.19
CA ARG A 141 21.36 13.96 6.24
C ARG A 141 21.36 12.80 5.24
N GLU A 142 20.82 11.64 5.61
CA GLU A 142 20.76 10.46 4.73
C GLU A 142 19.63 10.59 3.70
N ILE A 143 18.57 11.34 4.05
CA ILE A 143 17.32 11.38 3.29
C ILE A 143 17.05 12.72 2.58
N ARG A 144 17.87 13.74 2.87
CA ARG A 144 17.70 15.12 2.40
C ARG A 144 17.43 15.20 0.89
N ASP A 145 18.31 14.60 0.11
CA ASP A 145 18.26 14.71 -1.35
C ASP A 145 17.07 13.95 -1.93
N PHE A 146 16.68 12.83 -1.30
CA PHE A 146 15.50 12.07 -1.69
C PHE A 146 14.20 12.85 -1.44
N LEU A 147 14.09 13.58 -0.31
CA LEU A 147 12.93 14.44 -0.06
C LEU A 147 12.84 15.60 -1.04
N LEU A 148 13.97 16.18 -1.45
CA LEU A 148 13.98 17.24 -2.47
C LEU A 148 13.60 16.70 -3.85
N ASP A 149 14.17 15.57 -4.26
CA ASP A 149 13.82 14.90 -5.53
C ASP A 149 12.33 14.51 -5.55
N LEU A 150 11.79 14.07 -4.42
CA LEU A 150 10.38 13.74 -4.28
C LEU A 150 9.46 14.94 -4.56
N VAL A 151 9.72 16.09 -3.94
CA VAL A 151 8.92 17.31 -4.15
C VAL A 151 8.99 17.76 -5.60
N GLU A 152 10.17 17.66 -6.23
CA GLU A 152 10.34 18.01 -7.64
C GLU A 152 9.57 17.05 -8.57
N ARG A 153 9.64 15.74 -8.32
CA ARG A 153 8.85 14.73 -9.06
C ARG A 153 7.35 14.98 -8.92
N ALA A 154 6.91 15.31 -7.71
CA ALA A 154 5.52 15.64 -7.43
C ALA A 154 5.09 16.88 -8.20
N ARG A 155 5.89 17.95 -8.18
CA ARG A 155 5.64 19.17 -8.96
C ARG A 155 5.52 18.85 -10.44
N ALA A 156 6.50 18.15 -11.01
CA ALA A 156 6.50 17.81 -12.42
C ALA A 156 5.28 16.93 -12.82
N SER A 157 4.89 15.96 -12.00
CA SER A 157 3.71 15.12 -12.26
C SER A 157 2.41 15.92 -12.18
N MET A 158 2.27 16.80 -11.19
CA MET A 158 1.11 17.68 -11.01
C MET A 158 0.96 18.67 -12.17
N LEU A 159 2.04 19.34 -12.57
CA LEU A 159 2.01 20.26 -13.72
C LEU A 159 1.70 19.52 -15.03
N ARG A 160 2.11 18.25 -15.19
CA ARG A 160 1.67 17.45 -16.35
C ARG A 160 0.19 17.08 -16.31
N SER A 161 -0.35 16.81 -15.11
CA SER A 161 -1.71 16.33 -14.91
C SER A 161 -2.77 17.43 -15.02
N PHE A 162 -2.43 18.69 -14.73
CA PHE A 162 -3.38 19.80 -14.68
C PHE A 162 -2.99 20.94 -15.64
N PRO A 163 -3.19 20.80 -16.95
CA PRO A 163 -2.58 21.66 -17.97
C PRO A 163 -3.10 23.11 -18.01
N ARG A 164 -4.22 23.41 -17.34
CA ARG A 164 -4.84 24.73 -17.37
C ARG A 164 -3.97 25.76 -16.64
N ARG A 165 -3.81 26.96 -17.23
CA ARG A 165 -2.89 28.00 -16.73
C ARG A 165 -3.12 28.39 -15.27
N ASP A 166 -4.36 28.59 -14.83
CA ASP A 166 -4.66 28.95 -13.45
C ASP A 166 -4.36 27.78 -12.47
N SER A 167 -4.53 26.52 -12.90
CA SER A 167 -4.07 25.36 -12.13
C SER A 167 -2.55 25.35 -11.99
N GLN A 168 -1.82 25.63 -13.08
CA GLN A 168 -0.36 25.74 -13.07
C GLN A 168 0.12 26.83 -12.11
N GLU A 169 -0.47 28.03 -12.20
CA GLU A 169 -0.12 29.17 -11.32
C GLU A 169 -0.36 28.86 -9.84
N ARG A 170 -1.49 28.20 -9.50
CA ARG A 170 -1.77 27.74 -8.13
C ARG A 170 -0.77 26.69 -7.66
N LEU A 171 -0.44 25.73 -8.52
CA LEU A 171 0.51 24.67 -8.20
C LEU A 171 1.92 25.21 -8.03
N ASP A 172 2.38 26.08 -8.91
CA ASP A 172 3.70 26.70 -8.80
C ASP A 172 3.84 27.50 -7.52
N GLY A 173 2.84 28.32 -7.17
CA GLY A 173 2.84 29.05 -5.91
C GLY A 173 2.90 28.10 -4.70
N TRP A 174 2.07 27.06 -4.69
CA TRP A 174 2.03 26.09 -3.59
C TRP A 174 3.32 25.28 -3.47
N PHE A 175 3.88 24.78 -4.57
CA PHE A 175 5.13 24.01 -4.56
C PHE A 175 6.33 24.89 -4.20
N SER A 176 6.35 26.16 -4.60
CA SER A 176 7.38 27.11 -4.17
C SER A 176 7.31 27.34 -2.65
N GLU A 177 6.13 27.57 -2.07
CA GLU A 177 5.96 27.68 -0.62
C GLU A 177 6.42 26.40 0.11
N GLU A 178 6.09 25.25 -0.45
CA GLU A 178 6.41 23.95 0.13
C GLU A 178 7.91 23.62 0.06
N GLN A 179 8.54 23.95 -1.06
CA GLN A 179 9.98 23.80 -1.24
C GLN A 179 10.76 24.71 -0.28
N GLU A 180 10.34 25.97 -0.14
CA GLU A 180 10.93 26.89 0.84
C GLU A 180 10.77 26.37 2.27
N ARG A 181 9.57 25.85 2.61
CA ARG A 181 9.31 25.23 3.92
C ARG A 181 10.25 24.06 4.16
N LEU A 182 10.32 23.12 3.23
CA LEU A 182 11.15 21.95 3.33
C LEU A 182 12.63 22.33 3.45
N SER A 183 13.13 23.26 2.63
CA SER A 183 14.52 23.74 2.73
C SER A 183 14.86 24.28 4.11
N ARG A 184 14.00 25.14 4.69
CA ARG A 184 14.19 25.67 6.05
C ARG A 184 14.19 24.56 7.10
N LEU A 185 13.26 23.60 6.98
CA LEU A 185 13.14 22.48 7.92
C LEU A 185 14.33 21.52 7.82
N LEU A 186 14.84 21.24 6.62
CA LEU A 186 16.05 20.44 6.39
C LEU A 186 17.30 21.09 7.00
N GLU A 187 17.41 22.41 6.95
CA GLU A 187 18.49 23.15 7.61
C GLU A 187 18.36 23.09 9.13
N ARG A 188 17.15 23.34 9.66
CA ARG A 188 16.85 23.28 11.09
C ARG A 188 17.15 21.91 11.69
N HIS A 189 16.79 20.84 10.99
CA HIS A 189 16.90 19.45 11.45
C HIS A 189 18.12 18.72 10.85
N ALA A 190 19.14 19.44 10.37
CA ALA A 190 20.29 18.84 9.67
C ALA A 190 21.05 17.77 10.49
N ARG A 191 20.91 17.77 11.82
CA ARG A 191 21.54 16.81 12.75
C ARG A 191 20.55 15.87 13.42
N ASP A 192 19.25 16.02 13.15
CA ASP A 192 18.19 15.27 13.81
C ASP A 192 17.74 14.07 12.96
N GLY A 193 16.80 13.29 13.50
CA GLY A 193 16.15 12.19 12.80
C GLY A 193 15.04 12.67 11.85
N LEU A 194 14.70 11.83 10.87
CA LEU A 194 13.59 12.04 9.95
C LEU A 194 12.27 12.29 10.68
N VAL A 195 12.04 11.59 11.79
CA VAL A 195 10.81 11.72 12.58
C VAL A 195 10.66 13.10 13.25
N ASP A 196 11.77 13.76 13.56
CA ASP A 196 11.75 15.13 14.10
C ASP A 196 11.45 16.15 12.99
N LEU A 197 12.02 15.94 11.79
CA LEU A 197 11.67 16.71 10.59
C LEU A 197 10.17 16.57 10.28
N TYR A 198 9.64 15.35 10.26
CA TYR A 198 8.21 15.08 10.03
C TYR A 198 7.32 15.70 11.09
N ARG A 199 7.72 15.66 12.37
CA ARG A 199 6.97 16.32 13.44
C ARG A 199 6.85 17.81 13.20
N SER A 200 7.95 18.47 12.85
CA SER A 200 7.94 19.92 12.57
C SER A 200 7.18 20.24 11.28
N TRP A 201 7.39 19.47 10.22
CA TRP A 201 6.72 19.68 8.93
C TRP A 201 5.21 19.57 9.06
N LEU A 202 4.73 18.48 9.64
CA LEU A 202 3.30 18.28 9.90
C LEU A 202 2.74 19.33 10.85
N GLY A 203 3.50 19.67 11.92
CA GLY A 203 3.11 20.69 12.89
C GLY A 203 2.93 22.08 12.27
N GLU A 204 3.76 22.46 11.30
CA GLU A 204 3.63 23.75 10.61
C GLU A 204 2.37 23.83 9.72
N HIS A 205 1.88 22.71 9.18
CA HIS A 205 0.60 22.69 8.45
C HIS A 205 -0.61 22.70 9.37
N LEU A 206 -0.55 21.93 10.47
CA LEU A 206 -1.67 21.77 11.39
C LEU A 206 -1.88 23.01 12.29
N GLY A 207 -0.81 23.75 12.58
CA GLY A 207 -0.84 24.86 13.53
C GLY A 207 -1.09 24.41 14.98
N ALA A 208 -1.39 25.36 15.87
CA ALA A 208 -1.82 25.05 17.23
C ALA A 208 -3.30 24.64 17.23
N GLY A 209 -3.65 23.47 17.77
CA GLY A 209 -5.04 23.03 17.70
C GLY A 209 -5.33 21.64 18.29
N GLN A 210 -6.29 20.96 17.66
CA GLN A 210 -6.89 19.71 18.13
C GLN A 210 -6.04 18.46 17.89
N VAL A 211 -4.91 18.60 17.19
CA VAL A 211 -4.00 17.50 16.86
C VAL A 211 -2.73 17.60 17.68
N THR A 212 -2.38 16.53 18.38
CA THR A 212 -1.10 16.36 19.09
C THR A 212 -0.24 15.33 18.35
N LEU A 213 1.06 15.56 18.26
CA LEU A 213 1.99 14.66 17.57
C LEU A 213 2.81 13.84 18.57
N GLY A 214 2.91 12.53 18.36
CA GLY A 214 3.71 11.59 19.14
C GLY A 214 4.47 10.60 18.25
N LEU A 215 5.18 9.66 18.86
CA LEU A 215 5.89 8.58 18.16
C LEU A 215 5.28 7.21 18.49
N THR A 216 5.25 6.30 17.54
CA THR A 216 4.77 4.92 17.77
C THR A 216 5.61 4.17 18.81
N SER A 217 6.92 4.41 18.87
CA SER A 217 7.81 3.85 19.88
C SER A 217 7.39 4.24 21.30
N SER A 218 6.83 5.44 21.49
CA SER A 218 6.29 5.89 22.77
C SER A 218 4.95 5.23 23.08
N LEU A 219 4.11 5.00 22.06
CA LEU A 219 2.81 4.33 22.22
C LEU A 219 2.96 2.87 22.67
N PHE A 220 3.98 2.18 22.16
CA PHE A 220 4.24 0.75 22.38
C PHE A 220 5.45 0.49 23.28
N ALA A 221 5.92 1.49 24.01
CA ALA A 221 7.07 1.38 24.89
C ALA A 221 6.86 0.28 25.95
N CYS A 222 7.93 -0.40 26.37
CA CYS A 222 7.87 -1.38 27.47
C CYS A 222 7.28 -0.77 28.77
N GLY A 223 7.43 0.55 28.96
CA GLY A 223 6.86 1.30 30.09
C GLY A 223 5.44 1.85 29.89
N ALA A 224 4.79 1.66 28.73
CA ALA A 224 3.51 2.27 28.39
C ALA A 224 2.28 1.65 29.10
N GLY A 225 2.51 0.68 29.99
CA GLY A 225 1.52 0.01 30.83
C GLY A 225 1.10 -1.37 30.32
N ALA A 226 0.61 -2.21 31.24
CA ALA A 226 0.33 -3.63 31.00
C ALA A 226 -0.64 -3.88 29.83
N ALA A 227 -1.58 -2.97 29.55
CA ALA A 227 -2.50 -3.10 28.42
C ALA A 227 -1.79 -3.15 27.05
N ARG A 228 -0.59 -2.57 26.94
CA ARG A 228 0.19 -2.56 25.69
C ARG A 228 0.90 -3.87 25.41
N THR A 229 1.26 -4.63 26.44
CA THR A 229 1.89 -5.95 26.28
C THR A 229 0.89 -7.10 26.37
N ALA A 230 -0.33 -6.85 26.86
CA ALA A 230 -1.35 -7.86 27.12
C ALA A 230 -1.65 -8.81 25.94
N LEU A 231 -1.60 -8.30 24.70
CA LEU A 231 -1.84 -9.13 23.52
C LEU A 231 -0.66 -10.08 23.26
N LEU A 232 0.58 -9.65 23.48
CA LEU A 232 1.74 -10.53 23.41
C LEU A 232 1.73 -11.52 24.59
N ASP A 233 1.33 -11.08 25.80
CA ASP A 233 1.12 -11.96 26.95
C ASP A 233 0.12 -13.10 26.63
N ALA A 234 -0.97 -12.80 25.90
CA ALA A 234 -1.92 -13.82 25.45
C ALA A 234 -1.28 -14.85 24.49
N PHE A 235 -0.46 -14.39 23.55
CA PHE A 235 0.27 -15.26 22.63
C PHE A 235 1.30 -16.14 23.34
N VAL A 236 2.02 -15.64 24.34
CA VAL A 236 3.02 -16.47 25.05
C VAL A 236 2.36 -17.43 26.06
N ALA A 237 1.19 -17.09 26.57
CA ALA A 237 0.42 -17.96 27.45
C ALA A 237 -0.18 -19.17 26.70
N ASP A 238 -0.86 -18.91 25.56
CA ASP A 238 -1.55 -19.90 24.72
C ASP A 238 -1.14 -19.79 23.24
N TYR A 239 0.14 -20.08 22.98
CA TYR A 239 0.75 -19.90 21.67
C TYR A 239 0.12 -20.73 20.56
N GLU A 240 -0.13 -22.02 20.82
CA GLU A 240 -0.68 -22.94 19.81
C GLU A 240 -2.05 -22.45 19.32
N ARG A 241 -2.91 -21.99 20.25
CA ARG A 241 -4.22 -21.50 19.88
C ARG A 241 -4.15 -20.13 19.22
N CYS A 242 -3.39 -19.19 19.76
CA CYS A 242 -3.28 -17.85 19.19
C CYS A 242 -2.66 -17.86 17.77
N SER A 243 -1.57 -18.60 17.55
CA SER A 243 -0.91 -18.71 16.24
C SER A 243 -1.81 -19.38 15.20
N ARG A 244 -2.56 -20.42 15.58
CA ARG A 244 -3.56 -21.04 14.72
C ARG A 244 -4.65 -20.05 14.31
N LEU A 245 -5.25 -19.34 15.26
CA LEU A 245 -6.30 -18.35 14.98
C LEU A 245 -5.80 -17.20 14.10
N TYR A 246 -4.53 -16.79 14.27
CA TYR A 246 -3.87 -15.83 13.39
C TYR A 246 -3.80 -16.33 11.94
N ASN A 247 -3.27 -17.54 11.74
CA ASN A 247 -3.14 -18.12 10.39
C ASN A 247 -4.50 -18.39 9.75
N GLU A 248 -5.50 -18.86 10.52
CA GLU A 248 -6.88 -19.01 10.05
C GLU A 248 -7.49 -17.66 9.61
N ALA A 249 -7.27 -16.58 10.37
CA ALA A 249 -7.78 -15.26 10.01
C ALA A 249 -7.20 -14.75 8.67
N LEU A 250 -5.92 -15.00 8.40
CA LEU A 250 -5.30 -14.65 7.12
C LEU A 250 -5.88 -15.48 5.97
N ALA A 251 -6.00 -16.80 6.16
CA ALA A 251 -6.52 -17.71 5.15
C ALA A 251 -7.98 -17.43 4.77
N GLU A 252 -8.80 -16.99 5.72
CA GLU A 252 -10.22 -16.69 5.49
C GLU A 252 -10.48 -15.31 4.84
N THR A 253 -9.44 -14.48 4.67
CA THR A 253 -9.58 -13.10 4.17
C THR A 253 -8.82 -12.82 2.89
N ASP A 254 -8.34 -13.85 2.19
CA ASP A 254 -7.52 -13.75 0.97
C ASP A 254 -6.41 -12.70 1.10
N SER A 255 -5.76 -12.68 2.26
CA SER A 255 -4.72 -11.71 2.59
C SER A 255 -3.40 -12.05 1.88
N ASP A 256 -2.75 -11.04 1.29
CA ASP A 256 -1.40 -11.17 0.73
C ASP A 256 -0.31 -11.29 1.82
N LEU A 257 -0.70 -11.24 3.11
CA LEU A 257 0.22 -11.36 4.24
C LEU A 257 0.69 -12.79 4.47
N ARG A 258 1.97 -12.94 4.80
CA ARG A 258 2.56 -14.24 5.12
C ARG A 258 2.02 -14.79 6.46
N PRO A 259 1.59 -16.07 6.52
CA PRO A 259 1.24 -16.72 7.78
C PRO A 259 2.48 -16.90 8.68
N LEU A 260 2.24 -17.01 9.98
CA LEU A 260 3.28 -17.34 10.96
C LEU A 260 3.80 -18.74 10.72
N ASP A 261 5.13 -18.89 10.78
CA ASP A 261 5.76 -20.19 10.94
C ASP A 261 5.58 -20.69 12.38
N ALA A 262 4.42 -21.30 12.61
CA ALA A 262 4.01 -21.75 13.93
C ALA A 262 4.99 -22.80 14.49
N ALA A 263 5.55 -23.65 13.63
CA ALA A 263 6.49 -24.71 14.01
C ALA A 263 7.82 -24.14 14.50
N SER A 264 8.28 -23.05 13.92
CA SER A 264 9.45 -22.33 14.40
C SER A 264 9.10 -21.28 15.46
N GLY A 265 7.96 -21.37 16.15
CA GLY A 265 7.64 -20.50 17.29
C GLY A 265 7.50 -19.00 16.92
N GLU A 266 7.26 -18.64 15.66
CA GLU A 266 7.17 -17.25 15.23
C GLU A 266 5.99 -16.51 15.90
N LEU A 267 6.26 -15.34 16.48
CA LEU A 267 5.24 -14.48 17.06
C LEU A 267 4.91 -13.32 16.09
N PRO A 268 3.65 -12.85 16.02
CA PRO A 268 3.24 -11.73 15.16
C PRO A 268 3.63 -10.37 15.77
N PHE A 269 4.82 -10.29 16.36
CA PHE A 269 5.36 -9.13 17.05
C PHE A 269 6.81 -8.89 16.66
N PHE A 270 7.27 -7.67 16.91
CA PHE A 270 8.67 -7.29 16.83
C PHE A 270 9.06 -6.46 18.05
N ALA A 271 10.35 -6.45 18.36
CA ALA A 271 10.96 -5.60 19.36
C ALA A 271 11.81 -4.54 18.68
N ILE A 272 11.82 -3.33 19.24
CA ILE A 272 12.77 -2.29 18.85
C ILE A 272 13.83 -2.15 19.94
N GLN A 273 15.08 -2.16 19.53
CA GLN A 273 16.23 -2.08 20.41
C GLN A 273 17.36 -1.29 19.78
N GLU A 274 18.36 -0.95 20.58
CA GLU A 274 19.61 -0.38 20.08
C GLU A 274 20.60 -1.51 19.78
N PHE A 275 21.22 -1.48 18.60
CA PHE A 275 22.21 -2.45 18.17
C PHE A 275 23.25 -1.74 17.31
N GLU A 276 24.53 -1.84 17.69
CA GLU A 276 25.65 -1.19 17.00
C GLU A 276 25.46 0.32 16.73
N GLY A 277 24.80 1.03 17.66
CA GLY A 277 24.52 2.46 17.56
C GLY A 277 23.31 2.82 16.68
N HIS A 278 22.58 1.81 16.19
CA HIS A 278 21.36 1.97 15.39
C HIS A 278 20.12 1.51 16.15
N LEU A 279 18.99 2.16 15.88
CA LEU A 279 17.68 1.68 16.27
C LEU A 279 17.22 0.61 15.26
N VAL A 280 16.97 -0.60 15.75
CA VAL A 280 16.65 -1.76 14.90
C VAL A 280 15.40 -2.49 15.38
N ARG A 281 14.67 -3.06 14.42
CA ARG A 281 13.58 -4.00 14.59
C ARG A 281 14.08 -5.42 14.49
N THR A 282 13.68 -6.26 15.44
CA THR A 282 13.93 -7.71 15.40
C THR A 282 12.63 -8.49 15.54
N ALA A 283 12.53 -9.60 14.82
CA ALA A 283 11.38 -10.49 14.91
C ALA A 283 11.33 -11.21 16.28
N ALA A 284 10.13 -11.51 16.74
CA ALA A 284 9.88 -12.18 18.01
C ALA A 284 9.62 -13.68 17.81
N PHE A 285 10.20 -14.51 18.67
CA PHE A 285 9.99 -15.95 18.67
C PHE A 285 9.73 -16.49 20.08
N LEU A 286 8.86 -17.47 20.22
CA LEU A 286 8.70 -18.27 21.44
C LEU A 286 9.57 -19.53 21.34
N ARG A 287 10.44 -19.74 22.34
CA ARG A 287 11.39 -20.85 22.41
C ARG A 287 11.27 -21.52 23.79
N GLY A 288 10.51 -22.61 23.85
CA GLY A 288 10.19 -23.25 25.13
C GLY A 288 9.46 -22.29 26.06
N ASN A 289 10.05 -21.97 27.21
CA ASN A 289 9.50 -21.01 28.17
C ASN A 289 10.22 -19.65 28.14
N ALA A 290 10.69 -19.22 26.97
CA ALA A 290 11.38 -17.94 26.80
C ALA A 290 10.96 -17.27 25.49
N VAL A 291 10.95 -15.94 25.47
CA VAL A 291 10.83 -15.16 24.24
C VAL A 291 12.21 -14.71 23.77
N GLN A 292 12.41 -14.77 22.47
CA GLN A 292 13.64 -14.40 21.80
C GLN A 292 13.38 -13.22 20.84
N PHE A 293 14.25 -12.22 20.92
CA PHE A 293 14.28 -11.05 20.02
C PHE A 293 15.70 -10.90 19.48
N GLY A 294 15.92 -11.27 18.22
CA GLY A 294 17.27 -11.37 17.64
C GLY A 294 18.15 -12.30 18.49
N ARG A 295 19.25 -11.75 19.03
CA ARG A 295 20.22 -12.49 19.87
C ARG A 295 19.84 -12.54 21.35
N GLN A 296 18.83 -11.78 21.79
CA GLN A 296 18.44 -11.69 23.19
C GLN A 296 17.35 -12.71 23.52
N THR A 297 17.49 -13.40 24.65
CA THR A 297 16.50 -14.38 25.15
C THR A 297 16.06 -14.03 26.56
N PHE A 298 14.76 -13.98 26.79
CA PHE A 298 14.15 -13.62 28.06
C PHE A 298 13.25 -14.74 28.57
N PRO A 299 13.61 -15.43 29.67
CA PRO A 299 12.75 -16.43 30.29
C PRO A 299 11.42 -15.82 30.72
N LEU A 300 10.31 -16.48 30.42
CA LEU A 300 8.99 -16.06 30.88
C LEU A 300 8.90 -16.17 32.40
N ALA A 301 8.26 -15.18 33.02
CA ALA A 301 7.96 -15.21 34.44
C ALA A 301 6.87 -16.25 34.77
N GLU A 302 6.61 -16.43 36.06
CA GLU A 302 5.53 -17.31 36.54
C GLU A 302 4.20 -16.98 35.86
N GLY A 303 3.47 -18.03 35.45
CA GLY A 303 2.24 -17.87 34.67
C GLY A 303 2.46 -17.50 33.20
N ARG A 304 3.65 -17.74 32.64
CA ARG A 304 4.02 -17.46 31.24
C ARG A 304 3.87 -15.98 30.87
N ARG A 305 4.29 -15.07 31.74
CA ARG A 305 4.22 -13.62 31.51
C ARG A 305 5.54 -13.06 30.99
N LEU A 306 5.46 -11.99 30.20
CA LEU A 306 6.64 -11.30 29.71
C LEU A 306 7.40 -10.60 30.86
N PRO A 307 8.73 -10.78 30.98
CA PRO A 307 9.55 -10.05 31.95
C PRO A 307 9.87 -8.62 31.45
N VAL A 308 8.84 -7.78 31.29
CA VAL A 308 8.95 -6.45 30.63
C VAL A 308 10.00 -5.54 31.29
N ALA A 309 10.16 -5.60 32.62
CA ALA A 309 11.18 -4.82 33.33
C ALA A 309 12.61 -5.24 32.91
N GLN A 310 12.89 -6.55 32.84
CA GLN A 310 14.18 -7.07 32.40
C GLN A 310 14.45 -6.75 30.93
N MET A 311 13.41 -6.79 30.08
CA MET A 311 13.52 -6.39 28.69
C MET A 311 13.89 -4.91 28.55
N ALA A 312 13.26 -4.04 29.35
CA ALA A 312 13.57 -2.61 29.36
C ALA A 312 15.01 -2.35 29.86
N GLU A 313 15.45 -3.04 30.90
CA GLU A 313 16.85 -3.01 31.38
C GLU A 313 17.85 -3.47 30.31
N ALA A 314 17.44 -4.44 29.49
CA ALA A 314 18.19 -4.94 28.33
C ALA A 314 18.01 -4.09 27.05
N CYS A 315 17.54 -2.86 27.21
CA CYS A 315 17.38 -1.88 26.13
C CYS A 315 16.36 -2.23 25.03
N ILE A 316 15.41 -3.14 25.31
CA ILE A 316 14.20 -3.28 24.48
C ILE A 316 13.30 -2.08 24.75
N ARG A 317 13.20 -1.18 23.76
CA ARG A 317 12.47 0.09 23.90
C ARG A 317 10.97 -0.09 23.74
N CYS A 318 10.54 -0.85 22.74
CA CYS A 318 9.12 -1.11 22.49
C CYS A 318 8.83 -2.51 21.95
N LEU A 319 7.60 -2.96 22.19
CA LEU A 319 7.06 -4.24 21.74
C LEU A 319 5.79 -3.98 20.95
N ALA A 320 5.83 -4.18 19.64
CA ALA A 320 4.72 -3.85 18.75
C ALA A 320 4.31 -5.06 17.91
N GLY A 321 3.00 -5.15 17.68
CA GLY A 321 2.44 -6.12 16.74
C GLY A 321 2.87 -5.83 15.30
N LYS A 322 2.97 -6.85 14.47
CA LYS A 322 2.99 -6.70 13.00
C LYS A 322 1.65 -6.09 12.54
N ALA A 323 1.57 -5.64 11.29
CA ALA A 323 0.42 -4.91 10.69
C ALA A 323 -0.98 -5.24 11.27
N VAL A 324 -1.38 -6.51 11.24
CA VAL A 324 -2.68 -6.99 11.75
C VAL A 324 -2.84 -6.79 13.27
N LEU A 325 -1.79 -7.06 14.04
CA LEU A 325 -1.79 -6.94 15.50
C LEU A 325 -1.63 -5.49 15.95
N LEU A 326 -0.89 -4.67 15.21
CA LEU A 326 -0.65 -3.26 15.53
C LEU A 326 -1.98 -2.50 15.67
N VAL A 327 -2.89 -2.68 14.72
CA VAL A 327 -4.21 -2.04 14.74
C VAL A 327 -5.12 -2.58 15.85
N VAL A 328 -4.91 -3.82 16.31
CA VAL A 328 -5.61 -4.37 17.48
C VAL A 328 -5.01 -3.78 18.76
N GLN A 329 -3.69 -3.82 18.90
CA GLN A 329 -2.92 -3.36 20.06
C GLN A 329 -3.12 -1.87 20.36
N ALA A 330 -3.19 -1.02 19.33
CA ALA A 330 -3.43 0.42 19.49
C ALA A 330 -4.79 0.74 20.14
N ARG A 331 -5.80 -0.08 19.85
CA ARG A 331 -7.21 0.10 20.26
C ARG A 331 -7.59 -0.65 21.52
N LEU A 332 -6.69 -1.48 22.05
CA LEU A 332 -6.96 -2.43 23.11
C LEU A 332 -6.99 -1.78 24.50
N GLY A 333 -8.03 -2.12 25.28
CA GLY A 333 -8.08 -1.88 26.71
C GLY A 333 -8.35 -0.42 27.11
N PRO A 334 -8.17 -0.09 28.41
CA PRO A 334 -8.51 1.24 28.95
C PRO A 334 -7.65 2.37 28.37
N ASN A 335 -6.42 2.05 27.95
CA ASN A 335 -5.50 3.00 27.32
C ASN A 335 -5.65 3.03 25.78
N GLY A 336 -6.52 2.20 25.20
CA GLY A 336 -6.84 2.23 23.78
C GLY A 336 -7.70 3.44 23.41
N ALA A 337 -7.59 3.90 22.17
CA ALA A 337 -8.46 4.94 21.61
C ALA A 337 -9.03 4.48 20.26
N PRO A 338 -10.14 5.09 19.79
CA PRO A 338 -10.58 4.88 18.41
C PRO A 338 -9.45 5.20 17.44
N LEU A 339 -9.25 4.35 16.42
CA LEU A 339 -8.18 4.52 15.44
C LEU A 339 -8.76 5.10 14.15
N ALA A 340 -8.30 6.29 13.76
CA ALA A 340 -8.68 6.94 12.52
C ALA A 340 -7.81 6.48 11.35
N LEU A 341 -8.46 6.02 10.29
CA LEU A 341 -7.84 5.62 9.04
C LEU A 341 -8.59 6.29 7.88
N PRO A 342 -7.92 6.59 6.76
CA PRO A 342 -8.65 6.97 5.55
C PRO A 342 -9.56 5.81 5.09
N TYR A 343 -10.60 6.13 4.33
CA TYR A 343 -11.42 5.12 3.66
C TYR A 343 -10.54 4.24 2.76
N ARG A 344 -10.75 2.91 2.82
CA ARG A 344 -9.86 1.87 2.24
C ARG A 344 -8.38 1.94 2.70
N GLY A 345 -8.10 2.67 3.79
CA GLY A 345 -6.84 2.67 4.52
C GLY A 345 -6.51 1.31 5.12
N SER A 346 -5.22 0.91 5.07
CA SER A 346 -4.70 -0.36 5.58
C SER A 346 -5.37 -1.60 4.97
N LEU A 347 -4.77 -2.15 3.91
CA LEU A 347 -5.36 -3.23 3.12
C LEU A 347 -5.57 -4.54 3.89
N TYR A 348 -4.88 -4.71 5.03
CA TYR A 348 -4.97 -5.87 5.92
C TYR A 348 -6.10 -5.79 6.96
N MET A 349 -6.96 -4.76 6.89
CA MET A 349 -8.04 -4.57 7.87
C MET A 349 -9.05 -5.73 7.98
N PRO A 350 -9.48 -6.40 6.88
CA PRO A 350 -10.32 -7.59 6.99
C PRO A 350 -9.70 -8.67 7.88
N SER A 351 -8.40 -8.94 7.71
CA SER A 351 -7.67 -9.90 8.53
C SER A 351 -7.60 -9.48 10.01
N ALA A 352 -7.44 -8.19 10.29
CA ALA A 352 -7.41 -7.67 11.67
C ALA A 352 -8.75 -7.79 12.38
N HIS A 353 -9.86 -7.49 11.69
CA HIS A 353 -11.20 -7.72 12.21
C HIS A 353 -11.46 -9.20 12.46
N ARG A 354 -11.09 -10.06 11.50
CA ARG A 354 -11.30 -11.50 11.64
C ARG A 354 -10.49 -12.10 12.78
N LEU A 355 -9.24 -11.67 12.94
CA LEU A 355 -8.41 -12.08 14.08
C LEU A 355 -9.02 -11.63 15.41
N ALA A 356 -9.43 -10.36 15.52
CA ALA A 356 -10.02 -9.85 16.74
C ALA A 356 -11.29 -10.62 17.15
N ALA A 357 -12.17 -10.94 16.19
CA ALA A 357 -13.36 -11.76 16.41
C ALA A 357 -12.99 -13.16 16.91
N LYS A 358 -12.08 -13.85 16.21
CA LYS A 358 -11.60 -15.19 16.60
C LYS A 358 -10.98 -15.22 17.99
N LEU A 359 -10.15 -14.22 18.34
CA LEU A 359 -9.56 -14.11 19.68
C LEU A 359 -10.63 -13.85 20.75
N ALA A 360 -11.63 -13.02 20.47
CA ALA A 360 -12.73 -12.75 21.38
C ALA A 360 -13.61 -13.99 21.62
N GLU A 361 -14.01 -14.68 20.56
CA GLU A 361 -14.77 -15.95 20.60
C GLU A 361 -14.03 -17.03 21.40
N ALA A 362 -12.69 -17.05 21.30
CA ALA A 362 -11.84 -17.97 22.02
C ALA A 362 -11.58 -17.59 23.50
N GLY A 363 -12.00 -16.40 23.94
CA GLY A 363 -11.68 -15.86 25.26
C GLY A 363 -10.22 -15.44 25.43
N LEU A 364 -9.51 -15.22 24.31
CA LEU A 364 -8.08 -14.89 24.26
C LEU A 364 -7.80 -13.40 24.00
N LEU A 365 -8.84 -12.60 23.70
CA LEU A 365 -8.70 -11.15 23.55
C LEU A 365 -8.67 -10.51 24.96
N PRO A 366 -7.56 -9.88 25.38
CA PRO A 366 -7.33 -9.48 26.77
C PRO A 366 -8.09 -8.22 27.21
N GLY A 367 -9.01 -7.71 26.40
CA GLY A 367 -9.78 -6.49 26.71
C GLY A 367 -10.73 -6.10 25.59
N THR A 368 -11.44 -4.97 25.80
CA THR A 368 -12.34 -4.41 24.78
C THR A 368 -11.55 -3.61 23.75
N LEU A 369 -12.03 -3.64 22.49
CA LEU A 369 -11.47 -2.85 21.41
C LEU A 369 -12.27 -1.58 21.19
N LYS A 370 -11.57 -0.46 21.06
CA LYS A 370 -12.15 0.78 20.55
C LYS A 370 -12.42 0.68 19.04
N PRO A 371 -13.39 1.43 18.50
CA PRO A 371 -13.78 1.33 17.09
C PRO A 371 -12.68 1.84 16.15
N ILE A 372 -12.83 1.49 14.87
CA ILE A 372 -12.11 2.15 13.78
C ILE A 372 -13.01 3.24 13.23
N VAL A 373 -12.43 4.41 13.02
CA VAL A 373 -13.10 5.57 12.44
C VAL A 373 -12.54 5.76 11.04
N ARG A 374 -13.41 5.72 10.04
CA ARG A 374 -13.05 5.98 8.64
C ARG A 374 -13.26 7.45 8.32
N VAL A 375 -12.32 8.02 7.57
CA VAL A 375 -12.43 9.36 6.98
C VAL A 375 -12.53 9.20 5.47
N ARG A 376 -13.70 9.54 4.89
CA ARG A 376 -13.94 9.48 3.45
C ARG A 376 -14.08 10.90 2.90
N PHE A 377 -13.27 11.23 1.89
CA PHE A 377 -13.25 12.56 1.28
C PHE A 377 -14.18 12.71 0.08
N ARG A 378 -14.61 11.61 -0.54
CA ARG A 378 -15.46 11.64 -1.74
C ARG A 378 -14.90 12.51 -2.86
N LEU A 379 -13.56 12.51 -3.02
CA LEU A 379 -12.89 13.37 -3.99
C LEU A 379 -13.53 13.27 -5.37
N LEU A 380 -13.82 12.04 -5.84
CA LEU A 380 -14.33 11.79 -7.18
C LEU A 380 -15.73 12.36 -7.37
N ASP A 381 -16.59 12.28 -6.36
CA ASP A 381 -17.93 12.89 -6.40
C ASP A 381 -17.85 14.42 -6.42
N HIS A 382 -16.93 15.02 -5.67
CA HIS A 382 -16.77 16.48 -5.67
C HIS A 382 -16.25 17.03 -7.01
N LEU A 383 -15.59 16.21 -7.84
CA LEU A 383 -15.15 16.61 -9.19
C LEU A 383 -16.32 17.02 -10.10
N ARG A 384 -17.53 16.50 -9.88
CA ARG A 384 -18.75 16.84 -10.65
C ARG A 384 -19.05 18.33 -10.69
N SER A 385 -18.56 19.08 -9.70
CA SER A 385 -18.76 20.52 -9.59
C SER A 385 -17.68 21.36 -10.29
N LEU A 386 -16.71 20.75 -10.96
CA LEU A 386 -15.52 21.42 -11.48
C LEU A 386 -15.35 21.25 -12.99
N ASP A 387 -15.01 22.34 -13.67
CA ASP A 387 -14.70 22.36 -15.11
C ASP A 387 -13.18 22.39 -15.40
N THR A 388 -12.35 22.18 -14.39
CA THR A 388 -10.90 22.16 -14.54
C THR A 388 -10.48 20.97 -15.43
N PRO A 389 -9.77 21.21 -16.55
CA PRO A 389 -9.25 20.14 -17.39
C PRO A 389 -8.18 19.33 -16.65
N ILE A 390 -8.24 18.01 -16.84
CA ILE A 390 -7.32 17.03 -16.27
C ILE A 390 -6.78 16.19 -17.42
N ARG A 391 -5.45 16.07 -17.48
CA ARG A 391 -4.79 15.07 -18.32
C ARG A 391 -4.84 13.72 -17.61
N LEU A 392 -5.53 12.76 -18.23
CA LEU A 392 -5.71 11.43 -17.68
C LEU A 392 -4.44 10.58 -17.85
N PRO A 393 -4.11 9.71 -16.89
CA PRO A 393 -3.12 8.67 -17.11
C PRO A 393 -3.61 7.68 -18.18
N ASP A 394 -2.69 7.03 -18.88
CA ASP A 394 -2.99 6.19 -20.08
C ASP A 394 -4.13 5.18 -19.85
N HIS A 395 -4.16 4.54 -18.68
CA HIS A 395 -5.16 3.54 -18.36
C HIS A 395 -6.59 4.11 -18.26
N LEU A 396 -6.73 5.40 -17.92
CA LEU A 396 -8.00 6.13 -17.91
C LEU A 396 -8.28 6.79 -19.25
N ALA A 397 -7.27 7.38 -19.90
CA ALA A 397 -7.45 8.07 -21.19
C ALA A 397 -8.17 7.19 -22.23
N ASP A 398 -7.80 5.92 -22.28
CA ASP A 398 -8.43 4.91 -23.13
C ASP A 398 -9.93 4.69 -22.84
N CYS A 399 -10.36 4.83 -21.59
CA CYS A 399 -11.77 4.67 -21.20
C CYS A 399 -12.63 5.84 -21.68
N PHE A 400 -12.05 7.04 -21.74
CA PHE A 400 -12.71 8.25 -22.25
C PHE A 400 -12.51 8.46 -23.75
N GLY A 401 -11.57 7.73 -24.38
CA GLY A 401 -11.15 7.95 -25.76
C GLY A 401 -10.43 9.29 -25.97
N LYS A 402 -9.98 9.93 -24.90
CA LYS A 402 -9.31 11.24 -24.87
C LYS A 402 -8.26 11.26 -23.76
N SER A 403 -7.15 11.93 -24.02
CA SER A 403 -6.09 12.13 -23.00
C SER A 403 -6.39 13.27 -22.03
N GLU A 404 -7.36 14.12 -22.32
CA GLU A 404 -7.77 15.24 -21.47
C GLU A 404 -9.30 15.31 -21.39
N VAL A 405 -9.82 15.47 -20.17
CA VAL A 405 -11.25 15.60 -19.87
C VAL A 405 -11.48 16.69 -18.83
N ALA A 406 -12.69 17.23 -18.75
CA ALA A 406 -13.06 18.09 -17.64
C ALA A 406 -13.19 17.25 -16.35
N ALA A 407 -12.83 17.81 -15.19
CA ALA A 407 -13.00 17.14 -13.91
C ALA A 407 -14.43 16.62 -13.69
N ARG A 408 -15.46 17.39 -14.10
CA ARG A 408 -16.85 16.96 -14.04
C ARG A 408 -17.15 15.69 -14.83
N GLU A 409 -16.56 15.53 -16.03
CA GLU A 409 -16.78 14.38 -16.91
C GLU A 409 -16.26 13.10 -16.23
N LEU A 410 -15.10 13.21 -15.57
CA LEU A 410 -14.57 12.14 -14.73
C LEU A 410 -15.44 11.88 -13.49
N GLY A 411 -15.85 12.93 -12.77
CA GLY A 411 -16.71 12.81 -11.59
C GLY A 411 -18.08 12.18 -11.88
N GLU A 412 -18.63 12.41 -13.08
CA GLU A 412 -19.90 11.84 -13.54
C GLU A 412 -19.76 10.37 -13.96
N SER A 413 -18.60 9.98 -14.50
CA SER A 413 -18.45 8.68 -15.18
C SER A 413 -17.60 7.64 -14.43
N TRP A 414 -16.84 8.03 -13.39
CA TRP A 414 -15.84 7.14 -12.77
C TRP A 414 -16.44 5.83 -12.23
N ALA A 415 -17.62 5.89 -11.62
CA ALA A 415 -18.26 4.73 -11.00
C ALA A 415 -18.67 3.72 -12.06
N ASP A 416 -19.36 4.17 -13.11
CA ASP A 416 -19.73 3.34 -14.25
C ASP A 416 -18.48 2.73 -14.88
N ILE A 417 -17.42 3.52 -15.08
CA ILE A 417 -16.16 3.04 -15.68
C ILE A 417 -15.52 1.94 -14.81
N ALA A 418 -15.49 2.11 -13.48
CA ALA A 418 -14.98 1.11 -12.55
C ALA A 418 -15.82 -0.19 -12.58
N ASP A 419 -17.15 -0.07 -12.60
CA ASP A 419 -18.08 -1.21 -12.68
C ASP A 419 -17.93 -1.97 -14.01
N HIS A 420 -17.81 -1.27 -15.14
CA HIS A 420 -17.55 -1.89 -16.43
C HIS A 420 -16.20 -2.63 -16.45
N ALA A 421 -15.16 -2.07 -15.82
CA ALA A 421 -13.86 -2.72 -15.70
C ALA A 421 -13.94 -3.98 -14.83
N ALA A 422 -14.65 -3.92 -13.69
CA ALA A 422 -14.89 -5.07 -12.84
C ALA A 422 -15.66 -6.19 -13.56
N ALA A 423 -16.74 -5.84 -14.27
CA ALA A 423 -17.52 -6.79 -15.07
C ALA A 423 -16.71 -7.42 -16.21
N SER A 424 -15.87 -6.62 -16.89
CA SER A 424 -14.95 -7.09 -17.93
C SER A 424 -13.99 -8.16 -17.38
N LEU A 425 -13.36 -7.91 -16.22
CA LEU A 425 -12.47 -8.88 -15.57
C LEU A 425 -13.23 -10.14 -15.12
N ALA A 426 -14.45 -10.00 -14.61
CA ALA A 426 -15.27 -11.15 -14.22
C ALA A 426 -15.57 -12.06 -15.43
N GLY A 427 -15.84 -11.48 -16.60
CA GLY A 427 -16.07 -12.20 -17.86
C GLY A 427 -14.88 -13.00 -18.38
N LEU A 428 -13.66 -12.72 -17.90
CA LEU A 428 -12.42 -13.40 -18.31
C LEU A 428 -12.09 -14.66 -17.49
N ARG A 429 -12.79 -14.92 -16.38
CA ARG A 429 -12.47 -16.04 -15.47
C ARG A 429 -12.79 -17.42 -16.06
N ASP A 430 -13.82 -17.51 -16.91
CA ASP A 430 -14.24 -18.75 -17.57
C ASP A 430 -13.69 -18.83 -19.01
N ASP A 431 -13.33 -20.02 -19.48
CA ASP A 431 -12.70 -20.19 -20.81
C ASP A 431 -13.64 -19.85 -21.98
N ALA A 432 -14.89 -20.30 -21.91
CA ALA A 432 -15.87 -20.01 -22.95
C ALA A 432 -16.19 -18.51 -22.98
N SER A 433 -16.35 -17.92 -21.80
CA SER A 433 -16.62 -16.48 -21.64
C SER A 433 -15.45 -15.62 -22.09
N ARG A 434 -14.21 -16.00 -21.77
CA ARG A 434 -12.99 -15.35 -22.24
C ARG A 434 -12.85 -15.38 -23.76
N LYS A 435 -13.15 -16.52 -24.41
CA LYS A 435 -13.14 -16.62 -25.88
C LYS A 435 -14.20 -15.73 -26.53
N ARG A 436 -15.42 -15.69 -25.96
CA ARG A 436 -16.48 -14.77 -26.43
C ARG A 436 -16.05 -13.32 -26.28
N TRP A 437 -15.54 -12.94 -25.11
CA TRP A 437 -15.04 -11.61 -24.83
C TRP A 437 -13.92 -11.22 -25.80
N GLN A 438 -12.98 -12.12 -26.10
CA GLN A 438 -11.91 -11.88 -27.08
C GLN A 438 -12.45 -11.66 -28.49
N ALA A 439 -13.46 -12.43 -28.90
CA ALA A 439 -14.11 -12.27 -30.20
C ALA A 439 -14.90 -10.96 -30.31
N GLU A 440 -15.57 -10.54 -29.24
CA GLU A 440 -16.29 -9.26 -29.17
C GLU A 440 -15.34 -8.06 -29.16
N ARG A 441 -14.24 -8.15 -28.40
CA ARG A 441 -13.31 -7.03 -28.20
C ARG A 441 -12.28 -6.89 -29.31
N PHE A 442 -11.87 -8.00 -29.93
CA PHE A 442 -10.86 -8.04 -30.99
C PHE A 442 -11.38 -8.82 -32.21
N PRO A 443 -12.49 -8.38 -32.84
CA PRO A 443 -13.20 -9.15 -33.86
C PRO A 443 -12.33 -9.43 -35.09
N GLU A 444 -11.47 -8.50 -35.50
CA GLU A 444 -10.56 -8.68 -36.63
C GLU A 444 -9.53 -9.80 -36.37
N LEU A 445 -8.90 -9.80 -35.18
CA LEU A 445 -7.92 -10.83 -34.81
C LEU A 445 -8.61 -12.19 -34.64
N ALA A 446 -9.74 -12.23 -33.94
CA ALA A 446 -10.50 -13.46 -33.71
C ALA A 446 -11.01 -14.05 -35.04
N GLY A 447 -11.55 -13.21 -35.93
CA GLY A 447 -12.01 -13.60 -37.26
C GLY A 447 -10.88 -14.17 -38.11
N ARG A 448 -9.72 -13.50 -38.14
CA ARG A 448 -8.55 -13.97 -38.90
C ARG A 448 -7.99 -15.29 -38.37
N ILE A 449 -7.97 -15.46 -37.05
CA ILE A 449 -7.58 -16.75 -36.43
C ILE A 449 -8.55 -17.85 -36.85
N ALA A 450 -9.86 -17.59 -36.78
CA ALA A 450 -10.89 -18.56 -37.18
C ALA A 450 -10.79 -18.93 -38.67
N GLU A 451 -10.53 -17.96 -39.55
CA GLU A 451 -10.29 -18.18 -40.99
C GLU A 451 -9.09 -19.10 -41.23
N LEU A 452 -7.95 -18.82 -40.58
CA LEU A 452 -6.74 -19.63 -40.71
C LEU A 452 -6.92 -21.05 -40.13
N GLU A 453 -7.67 -21.19 -39.03
CA GLU A 453 -8.00 -22.49 -38.48
C GLU A 453 -8.95 -23.30 -39.38
N ALA A 454 -9.94 -22.66 -40.00
CA ALA A 454 -10.81 -23.29 -40.99
C ALA A 454 -10.01 -23.77 -42.20
N ARG A 455 -9.17 -22.89 -42.75
CA ARG A 455 -8.27 -23.22 -43.87
C ARG A 455 -7.31 -24.35 -43.53
N ARG A 456 -6.78 -24.40 -42.30
CA ARG A 456 -5.95 -25.50 -41.81
C ARG A 456 -6.72 -26.83 -41.75
N ARG A 457 -7.99 -26.81 -41.33
CA ARG A 457 -8.85 -28.01 -41.30
C ARG A 457 -9.14 -28.51 -42.71
N GLU A 458 -9.46 -27.61 -43.64
CA GLU A 458 -9.65 -27.94 -45.06
C GLU A 458 -8.38 -28.56 -45.67
N MET A 459 -7.21 -27.95 -45.42
CA MET A 459 -5.93 -28.44 -45.94
C MET A 459 -5.51 -29.78 -45.33
N SER A 460 -5.93 -30.10 -44.11
CA SER A 460 -5.70 -31.42 -43.50
C SER A 460 -6.52 -32.55 -44.13
N GLN A 461 -7.58 -32.21 -44.89
CA GLN A 461 -8.43 -33.15 -45.61
C GLN A 461 -8.03 -33.29 -47.10
N GLY A 462 -7.07 -32.49 -47.58
CA GLY A 462 -6.61 -32.49 -48.97
C GLY A 462 -5.10 -32.75 -49.14
N SER A 463 -4.62 -32.65 -50.38
CA SER A 463 -3.19 -32.78 -50.72
C SER A 463 -2.45 -31.45 -50.47
N CYS A 464 -1.91 -31.27 -49.27
CA CYS A 464 -1.18 -30.06 -48.90
C CYS A 464 0.32 -30.31 -48.71
N THR A 465 1.19 -29.36 -49.09
CA THR A 465 2.62 -29.48 -48.81
C THR A 465 2.95 -29.12 -47.35
N PRO A 466 4.00 -29.70 -46.75
CA PRO A 466 4.45 -29.36 -45.40
C PRO A 466 4.77 -27.87 -45.19
N GLU A 467 5.26 -27.19 -46.23
CA GLU A 467 5.62 -25.77 -46.20
C GLU A 467 4.39 -24.89 -46.03
N GLN A 468 3.31 -25.20 -46.75
CA GLN A 468 2.04 -24.47 -46.66
C GLN A 468 1.38 -24.61 -45.28
N MET A 469 1.42 -25.82 -44.71
CA MET A 469 0.92 -26.07 -43.34
C MET A 469 1.76 -25.32 -42.29
N SER A 470 3.09 -25.29 -42.46
CA SER A 470 4.00 -24.57 -41.57
C SER A 470 3.78 -23.06 -41.62
N ALA A 471 3.53 -22.49 -42.79
CA ALA A 471 3.25 -21.05 -42.96
C ALA A 471 1.97 -20.63 -42.23
N ILE A 472 0.86 -21.36 -42.44
CA ILE A 472 -0.42 -21.08 -41.77
C ILE A 472 -0.26 -21.20 -40.25
N TRP A 473 0.40 -22.25 -39.77
CA TRP A 473 0.61 -22.43 -38.33
C TRP A 473 1.43 -21.29 -37.71
N LYS A 474 2.46 -20.80 -38.40
CA LYS A 474 3.25 -19.65 -37.95
C LYS A 474 2.40 -18.38 -37.88
N GLU A 475 1.58 -18.13 -38.91
CA GLU A 475 0.66 -16.97 -38.94
C GLU A 475 -0.38 -17.06 -37.82
N THR A 476 -1.04 -18.21 -37.65
CA THR A 476 -2.02 -18.43 -36.56
C THR A 476 -1.38 -18.20 -35.20
N LYS A 477 -0.17 -18.72 -34.96
CA LYS A 477 0.54 -18.49 -33.70
C LYS A 477 0.90 -17.04 -33.46
N ALA A 478 1.35 -16.32 -34.48
CA ALA A 478 1.66 -14.90 -34.37
C ALA A 478 0.41 -14.08 -33.99
N LEU A 479 -0.74 -14.39 -34.61
CA LEU A 479 -2.01 -13.73 -34.29
C LEU A 479 -2.53 -14.10 -32.90
N GLN A 480 -2.40 -15.37 -32.48
CA GLN A 480 -2.73 -15.80 -31.12
C GLN A 480 -1.88 -15.08 -30.07
N MET A 481 -0.59 -14.89 -30.32
CA MET A 481 0.29 -14.12 -29.46
C MET A 481 -0.14 -12.65 -29.38
N GLN A 482 -0.50 -12.03 -30.51
CA GLN A 482 -1.03 -10.65 -30.54
C GLN A 482 -2.34 -10.52 -29.77
N LEU A 483 -3.26 -11.49 -29.93
CA LEU A 483 -4.51 -11.53 -29.19
C LEU A 483 -4.27 -11.65 -27.68
N LEU A 484 -3.32 -12.49 -27.28
CA LEU A 484 -2.93 -12.66 -25.87
C LEU A 484 -2.31 -11.38 -25.31
N ASP A 485 -1.38 -10.74 -26.01
CA ASP A 485 -0.76 -9.46 -25.57
C ASP A 485 -1.85 -8.38 -25.38
N ARG A 486 -2.76 -8.21 -26.35
CA ARG A 486 -3.87 -7.26 -26.23
C ARG A 486 -4.83 -7.60 -25.08
N THR A 487 -5.06 -8.89 -24.82
CA THR A 487 -5.86 -9.35 -23.68
C THR A 487 -5.19 -8.98 -22.37
N VAL A 488 -3.88 -9.25 -22.22
CA VAL A 488 -3.12 -8.88 -21.00
C VAL A 488 -3.11 -7.37 -20.78
N ARG A 489 -2.86 -6.58 -21.82
CA ARG A 489 -2.90 -5.11 -21.71
C ARG A 489 -4.28 -4.60 -21.29
N ARG A 490 -5.35 -5.26 -21.73
CA ARG A 490 -6.71 -4.93 -21.30
C ARG A 490 -6.96 -5.33 -19.85
N ILE A 491 -6.52 -6.52 -19.43
CA ILE A 491 -6.55 -6.94 -18.02
C ILE A 491 -5.82 -5.92 -17.14
N ALA A 492 -4.60 -5.53 -17.51
CA ALA A 492 -3.78 -4.58 -16.77
C ALA A 492 -4.50 -3.25 -16.53
N ARG A 493 -5.14 -2.72 -17.57
CA ARG A 493 -5.94 -1.49 -17.48
C ARG A 493 -7.18 -1.69 -16.62
N ASP A 494 -8.01 -2.68 -16.93
CA ASP A 494 -9.27 -2.89 -16.21
C ASP A 494 -9.00 -3.18 -14.72
N TRP A 495 -7.86 -3.78 -14.39
CA TRP A 495 -7.38 -3.98 -13.03
C TRP A 495 -7.10 -2.67 -12.28
N GLN A 496 -6.52 -1.67 -12.93
CA GLN A 496 -6.30 -0.36 -12.30
C GLN A 496 -7.59 0.44 -12.22
N VAL A 497 -8.38 0.42 -13.31
CA VAL A 497 -9.63 1.18 -13.43
C VAL A 497 -10.68 0.74 -12.42
N ARG A 498 -10.81 -0.57 -12.13
CA ARG A 498 -11.76 -1.04 -11.12
C ARG A 498 -11.44 -0.52 -9.71
N GLU A 499 -10.21 -0.10 -9.45
CA GLU A 499 -9.77 0.38 -8.13
C GLU A 499 -9.88 1.90 -8.00
N LEU A 500 -10.56 2.62 -8.91
CA LEU A 500 -10.65 4.08 -8.84
C LEU A 500 -11.19 4.60 -7.49
N ASP A 501 -12.13 3.89 -6.86
CA ASP A 501 -12.65 4.22 -5.53
C ASP A 501 -11.57 4.18 -4.43
N TYR A 502 -10.43 3.50 -4.63
CA TYR A 502 -9.29 3.60 -3.72
C TYR A 502 -8.80 5.06 -3.61
N TRP A 503 -8.72 5.77 -4.73
CA TRP A 503 -8.25 7.15 -4.80
C TRP A 503 -9.28 8.19 -4.36
N ASP A 504 -10.53 7.77 -4.08
CA ASP A 504 -11.59 8.64 -3.59
C ASP A 504 -11.28 9.28 -2.24
N SER A 505 -10.36 8.68 -1.47
CA SER A 505 -9.94 9.15 -0.14
C SER A 505 -8.48 8.90 0.18
N ARG A 506 -7.66 8.60 -0.83
CA ARG A 506 -6.23 8.30 -0.73
C ARG A 506 -5.48 9.11 -1.76
N GLY A 507 -4.15 9.17 -1.64
CA GLY A 507 -3.31 9.87 -2.61
C GLY A 507 -2.90 11.27 -2.17
N ALA A 508 -2.43 12.07 -3.12
CA ALA A 508 -1.95 13.43 -2.89
C ALA A 508 -3.12 14.45 -2.86
N LEU A 509 -4.13 14.20 -2.00
CA LEU A 509 -5.41 14.93 -1.99
C LEU A 509 -5.24 16.45 -1.85
N LEU A 510 -4.28 16.92 -1.05
CA LEU A 510 -4.02 18.35 -0.88
C LEU A 510 -3.57 19.00 -2.21
N PRO A 511 -2.43 18.63 -2.82
CA PRO A 511 -2.01 19.24 -4.08
C PRO A 511 -3.02 19.00 -5.22
N TRP A 512 -3.72 17.86 -5.26
CA TRP A 512 -4.84 17.65 -6.19
C TRP A 512 -5.92 18.71 -6.04
N SER A 513 -6.33 18.98 -4.80
CA SER A 513 -7.35 19.98 -4.50
C SER A 513 -6.91 21.40 -4.91
N ILE A 514 -5.64 21.74 -4.67
CA ILE A 514 -5.06 23.03 -5.10
C ILE A 514 -5.11 23.18 -6.62
N ALA A 515 -4.74 22.14 -7.37
CA ALA A 515 -4.80 22.17 -8.84
C ALA A 515 -6.23 22.33 -9.36
N LEU A 516 -7.16 21.56 -8.77
CA LEU A 516 -8.55 21.44 -9.20
C LEU A 516 -9.37 22.70 -8.97
N GLY A 517 -9.30 23.28 -7.77
CA GLY A 517 -10.12 24.43 -7.39
C GLY A 517 -9.51 25.30 -6.29
N GLY A 518 -8.22 25.15 -6.02
CA GLY A 518 -7.51 25.94 -5.02
C GLY A 518 -7.85 25.59 -3.58
N ARG A 519 -7.53 26.52 -2.67
CA ARG A 519 -7.73 26.34 -1.21
C ARG A 519 -9.21 26.22 -0.85
N ASP A 520 -10.11 26.87 -1.59
CA ASP A 520 -11.56 26.81 -1.35
C ASP A 520 -12.11 25.41 -1.61
N PHE A 521 -11.69 24.77 -2.71
CA PHE A 521 -12.05 23.39 -2.99
C PHE A 521 -11.51 22.43 -1.93
N TYR A 522 -10.26 22.63 -1.48
CA TYR A 522 -9.68 21.85 -0.40
C TYR A 522 -10.46 22.02 0.91
N ALA A 523 -10.79 23.25 1.30
CA ALA A 523 -11.55 23.53 2.51
C ALA A 523 -12.93 22.85 2.48
N ARG A 524 -13.63 22.92 1.34
CA ARG A 524 -14.90 22.22 1.14
C ARG A 524 -14.75 20.71 1.29
N LEU A 525 -13.73 20.11 0.66
CA LEU A 525 -13.43 18.68 0.77
C LEU A 525 -13.24 18.24 2.23
N LEU A 526 -12.59 19.07 3.05
CA LEU A 526 -12.38 18.79 4.47
C LEU A 526 -13.67 18.91 5.30
N THR A 527 -14.50 19.91 5.02
CA THR A 527 -15.78 20.15 5.73
C THR A 527 -16.85 19.14 5.37
N GLU A 528 -16.84 18.62 4.14
CA GLU A 528 -17.82 17.65 3.64
C GLU A 528 -17.35 16.19 3.81
N ALA A 529 -16.15 15.98 4.38
CA ALA A 529 -15.60 14.65 4.62
C ALA A 529 -16.49 13.83 5.57
N GLU A 530 -16.81 12.60 5.19
CA GLU A 530 -17.61 11.68 5.99
C GLU A 530 -16.72 11.01 7.04
N ILE A 531 -17.07 11.17 8.32
CA ILE A 531 -16.35 10.59 9.44
C ILE A 531 -17.30 9.67 10.20
N GLY A 532 -17.03 8.37 10.19
CA GLY A 532 -17.92 7.38 10.79
C GLY A 532 -17.19 6.15 11.31
N GLU A 533 -17.79 5.47 12.28
CA GLU A 533 -17.30 4.17 12.72
C GLU A 533 -17.47 3.13 11.60
N GLU A 534 -16.46 2.28 11.42
CA GLU A 534 -16.52 1.18 10.47
C GLU A 534 -17.54 0.12 10.94
N SER A 535 -18.71 0.10 10.32
CA SER A 535 -19.82 -0.79 10.67
C SER A 535 -19.76 -2.16 9.99
N VAL A 536 -19.02 -2.29 8.87
CA VAL A 536 -18.83 -3.53 8.11
C VAL A 536 -17.37 -3.56 7.61
N PRO A 537 -16.64 -4.70 7.69
CA PRO A 537 -15.32 -4.82 7.08
C PRO A 537 -15.42 -4.49 5.58
N ILE A 538 -14.59 -3.55 5.11
CA ILE A 538 -14.50 -3.25 3.68
C ILE A 538 -13.80 -4.43 3.00
N CYS A 539 -14.57 -5.35 2.40
CA CYS A 539 -14.04 -6.43 1.58
C CYS A 539 -13.52 -5.89 0.24
N ARG A 540 -12.43 -6.49 -0.26
CA ARG A 540 -11.88 -6.22 -1.60
C ARG A 540 -12.69 -6.91 -2.70
#